data_AF-A0A965EJS4-F1
#
_entry.id   AF-A0A965EJS4-F1
#
_cell.length_a   1.000
_cell.length_b   1.000
_cell.length_c   1.000
_cell.angle_alpha   90.00
_cell.angle_beta   90.00
_cell.angle_gamma   90.00
#
_symmetry.space_group_name_H-M   'P 1'
#
loop_
_entity.id
_entity.type
_entity.pdbx_description
1 polymer ?
#
loop_
_entity_poly.entity_id
_entity_poly.type
_entity_poly.pdbx_seq_one_letter_code
_entity_poly.pdbx_strand_id
1 'polypeptide(L)'
;AATGLLLGWKKHSGGYILPNTEKGSSVNLAEWHSLDTLAAVAIQALQAKDSSLHPVLDRMDVRADKGTVKVSFKGNFYEVQVDGATATVLAINLRKSDIIEQIHDGSLIDLAINSNGGWFKLSYTSLLGVGLLILSISGFWLWYNPKRIRKMK
;
A
#
# COMPACT_ATOMS: atom_id res chain seq x y z
N ALA A 1 1.20 -14.03 -8.50
CA ALA A 1 0.91 -14.84 -7.29
C ALA A 1 1.83 -14.51 -6.11
N ALA A 2 3.16 -14.60 -6.25
CA ALA A 2 4.11 -14.35 -5.16
C ALA A 2 3.97 -12.96 -4.51
N THR A 3 3.81 -11.90 -5.31
CA THR A 3 3.55 -10.54 -4.81
C THR A 3 2.22 -10.44 -4.04
N GLY A 4 1.19 -11.16 -4.49
CA GLY A 4 -0.10 -11.23 -3.78
C GLY A 4 0.02 -11.90 -2.41
N LEU A 5 0.86 -12.94 -2.28
CA LEU A 5 1.16 -13.56 -0.99
C LEU A 5 1.88 -12.57 -0.06
N LEU A 6 2.92 -11.88 -0.55
CA LEU A 6 3.64 -10.87 0.23
C LEU A 6 2.70 -9.75 0.71
N LEU A 7 1.79 -9.29 -0.15
CA LEU A 7 0.78 -8.28 0.20
C LEU A 7 -0.18 -8.77 1.29
N GLY A 8 -0.60 -10.04 1.24
CA GLY A 8 -1.40 -10.65 2.31
C GLY A 8 -0.71 -10.63 3.67
N TRP A 9 0.62 -10.79 3.68
CA TRP A 9 1.43 -10.82 4.89
C TRP A 9 1.89 -9.43 5.36
N LYS A 10 1.53 -8.35 4.65
CA LYS A 10 2.11 -7.02 4.91
C LYS A 10 1.96 -6.55 6.37
N LYS A 11 0.81 -6.80 7.00
CA LYS A 11 0.55 -6.44 8.41
C LYS A 11 1.26 -7.35 9.42
N HIS A 12 1.63 -8.56 9.01
CA HIS A 12 2.31 -9.55 9.84
C HIS A 12 3.84 -9.59 9.59
N SER A 13 4.36 -8.65 8.82
CA SER A 13 5.78 -8.55 8.47
C SER A 13 6.65 -7.87 9.54
N GLY A 14 6.09 -7.57 10.72
CA GLY A 14 6.80 -6.91 11.81
C GLY A 14 7.31 -5.49 11.48
N GLY A 15 6.64 -4.79 10.56
CA GLY A 15 7.06 -3.45 10.11
C GLY A 15 7.93 -3.45 8.85
N TYR A 16 8.35 -4.62 8.33
CA TYR A 16 9.28 -4.67 7.20
C TYR A 16 8.65 -4.31 5.85
N ILE A 17 7.43 -4.80 5.58
CA ILE A 17 6.69 -4.54 4.34
C ILE A 17 5.82 -3.28 4.49
N LEU A 18 5.03 -3.25 5.55
CA LEU A 18 4.20 -2.11 5.92
C LEU A 18 4.71 -1.59 7.26
N PRO A 19 5.15 -0.32 7.35
CA PRO A 19 5.62 0.26 8.59
C PRO A 19 4.54 0.24 9.68
N ASN A 20 4.98 0.06 10.93
CA ASN A 20 4.10 0.14 12.08
C ASN A 20 3.50 1.54 12.20
N THR A 21 2.30 1.63 12.79
CA THR A 21 1.69 2.91 13.11
C THR A 21 2.16 3.34 14.49
N GLU A 22 2.83 4.48 14.56
CA GLU A 22 3.24 5.09 15.83
C GLU A 22 2.02 5.67 16.56
N LYS A 23 2.07 5.66 17.89
CA LYS A 23 1.03 6.26 18.73
C LYS A 23 1.36 7.73 18.97
N GLY A 24 0.41 8.61 18.68
CA GLY A 24 0.43 9.99 19.10
C GLY A 24 0.08 10.17 20.57
N SER A 25 0.25 11.39 21.03
CA SER A 25 0.07 11.84 22.40
C SER A 25 -1.40 11.88 22.83
N SER A 26 -2.33 12.17 21.91
CA SER A 26 -3.76 12.29 22.22
C SER A 26 -4.65 11.74 21.12
N VAL A 27 -5.71 11.04 21.53
CA VAL A 27 -6.79 10.57 20.66
C VAL A 27 -7.98 11.54 20.61
N ASN A 28 -7.91 12.64 21.37
CA ASN A 28 -8.96 13.66 21.38
C ASN A 28 -8.81 14.57 20.15
N LEU A 29 -9.69 14.39 19.17
CA LEU A 29 -9.66 15.15 17.91
C LEU A 29 -9.77 16.67 18.09
N ALA A 30 -10.34 17.16 19.20
CA ALA A 30 -10.45 18.59 19.47
C ALA A 30 -9.08 19.24 19.78
N GLU A 31 -8.11 18.45 20.23
CA GLU A 31 -6.74 18.90 20.51
C GLU A 31 -5.86 18.88 19.25
N TRP A 32 -6.37 18.35 18.14
CA TRP A 32 -5.55 18.13 16.95
C TRP A 32 -5.34 19.40 16.15
N HIS A 33 -4.14 19.53 15.59
CA HIS A 33 -3.85 20.54 14.59
C HIS A 33 -4.63 20.29 13.30
N SER A 34 -4.79 21.35 12.50
CA SER A 34 -5.45 21.24 11.20
C SER A 34 -4.67 20.31 10.26
N LEU A 35 -5.38 19.67 9.33
CA LEU A 35 -4.75 18.82 8.31
C LEU A 35 -3.72 19.60 7.48
N ASP A 36 -3.94 20.90 7.26
CA ASP A 36 -3.00 21.78 6.57
C ASP A 36 -1.66 21.89 7.32
N THR A 37 -1.71 22.15 8.63
CA THR A 37 -0.50 22.20 9.48
C THR A 37 0.22 20.85 9.50
N LEU A 38 -0.51 19.75 9.66
CA LEU A 38 0.06 18.40 9.68
C LEU A 38 0.69 18.02 8.32
N ALA A 39 0.07 18.42 7.22
CA ALA A 39 0.62 18.23 5.87
C ALA A 39 1.90 19.05 5.67
N ALA A 40 1.91 20.31 6.08
CA ALA A 40 3.08 21.19 5.98
C ALA A 40 4.27 20.63 6.78
N VAL A 41 4.05 20.18 8.02
CA VAL A 41 5.07 19.52 8.84
C VAL A 41 5.60 18.27 8.15
N ALA A 42 4.72 17.42 7.61
CA ALA A 42 5.14 16.20 6.93
C ALA A 42 5.99 16.47 5.68
N ILE A 43 5.62 17.47 4.88
CA ILE A 43 6.36 17.92 3.70
C ILE A 43 7.76 18.40 4.12
N GLN A 44 7.83 19.28 5.11
CA GLN A 44 9.09 19.82 5.62
C GLN A 44 9.99 18.72 6.19
N ALA A 45 9.42 17.78 6.94
CA ALA A 45 10.16 16.66 7.52
C ALA A 45 10.79 15.77 6.43
N LEU A 46 10.07 15.52 5.34
CA LEU A 46 10.59 14.72 4.24
C LEU A 46 11.67 15.47 3.44
N GLN A 47 11.49 16.77 3.19
CA GLN A 47 12.51 17.63 2.55
C GLN A 47 13.77 17.76 3.41
N ALA A 48 13.62 17.85 4.74
CA ALA A 48 14.74 17.91 5.67
C ALA A 48 15.52 16.58 5.71
N LYS A 49 14.84 15.44 5.53
CA LYS A 49 15.48 14.13 5.45
C LYS A 49 16.28 13.96 4.15
N ASP A 50 15.73 14.43 3.03
CA ASP A 50 16.39 14.37 1.73
C ASP A 50 15.96 15.58 0.88
N SER A 51 16.90 16.52 0.72
CA SER A 51 16.67 17.78 0.02
C SER A 51 16.53 17.62 -1.50
N SER A 52 16.87 16.45 -2.05
CA SER A 52 16.63 16.14 -3.46
C SER A 52 15.18 15.74 -3.73
N LEU A 53 14.40 15.41 -2.68
CA LEU A 53 13.00 15.10 -2.82
C LEU A 53 12.18 16.38 -2.96
N HIS A 54 11.30 16.39 -3.97
CA HIS A 54 10.23 17.36 -4.10
C HIS A 54 8.90 16.69 -3.74
N PRO A 55 8.60 16.53 -2.42
CA PRO A 55 7.43 15.79 -2.00
C PRO A 55 6.14 16.48 -2.44
N VAL A 56 5.36 15.75 -3.22
CA VAL A 56 3.99 16.11 -3.59
C VAL A 56 3.04 15.26 -2.77
N LEU A 57 2.15 15.91 -2.02
CA LEU A 57 1.15 15.23 -1.20
C LEU A 57 0.29 14.31 -2.07
N ASP A 58 0.17 13.04 -1.67
CA ASP A 58 -0.71 12.06 -2.33
C ASP A 58 -1.98 11.83 -1.52
N ARG A 59 -1.83 11.43 -0.26
CA ARG A 59 -2.94 11.09 0.63
C ARG A 59 -2.56 11.33 2.08
N MET A 60 -3.55 11.71 2.87
CA MET A 60 -3.49 11.71 4.33
C MET A 60 -4.46 10.67 4.88
N ASP A 61 -3.97 9.82 5.77
CA ASP A 61 -4.73 8.76 6.44
C ASP A 61 -4.77 9.04 7.95
N VAL A 62 -5.93 9.43 8.43
CA VAL A 62 -6.18 9.85 9.81
C VAL A 62 -6.46 8.62 10.67
N ARG A 63 -5.58 8.35 11.64
CA ARG A 63 -5.70 7.25 12.61
C ARG A 63 -6.11 7.80 13.96
N ALA A 64 -7.38 8.19 14.07
CA ALA A 64 -7.97 8.78 15.29
C ALA A 64 -7.75 7.89 16.53
N ASP A 65 -7.89 6.58 16.39
CA ASP A 65 -7.67 5.58 17.45
C ASP A 65 -6.20 5.49 17.92
N LYS A 66 -5.27 6.06 17.16
CA LYS A 66 -3.83 6.08 17.46
C LYS A 66 -3.27 7.46 17.75
N GLY A 67 -4.03 8.54 17.58
CA GLY A 67 -3.49 9.89 17.78
C GLY A 67 -2.62 10.39 16.62
N THR A 68 -2.66 9.76 15.45
CA THR A 68 -1.63 9.93 14.42
C THR A 68 -2.24 10.15 13.05
N VAL A 69 -1.60 10.99 12.23
CA VAL A 69 -1.91 11.17 10.81
C VAL A 69 -0.75 10.68 9.97
N LYS A 70 -1.03 9.78 9.02
CA LYS A 70 -0.05 9.26 8.07
C LYS A 70 -0.15 10.03 6.77
N VAL A 71 0.95 10.61 6.32
CA VAL A 71 1.03 11.40 5.11
C VAL A 71 1.90 10.66 4.10
N SER A 72 1.33 10.30 2.95
CA SER A 72 2.05 9.67 1.85
C SER A 72 2.24 10.63 0.68
N PHE A 73 3.31 10.41 -0.09
CA PHE A 73 3.73 11.31 -1.17
C PHE A 73 3.80 10.58 -2.51
N LYS A 74 3.56 11.33 -3.59
CA LYS A 74 3.60 10.80 -4.95
C LYS A 74 5.03 10.49 -5.35
N GLY A 75 5.25 9.32 -5.94
CA GLY A 75 6.47 8.97 -6.67
C GLY A 75 7.70 8.59 -5.82
N ASN A 76 7.66 8.69 -4.49
CA ASN A 76 8.82 8.38 -3.64
C ASN A 76 8.55 7.31 -2.56
N PHE A 77 7.33 6.78 -2.47
CA PHE A 77 6.90 5.72 -1.55
C PHE A 77 7.17 6.01 -0.07
N TYR A 78 7.46 7.27 0.30
CA TYR A 78 7.65 7.65 1.68
C TYR A 78 6.30 7.92 2.36
N GLU A 79 6.24 7.56 3.63
CA GLU A 79 5.20 7.93 4.56
C GLU A 79 5.82 8.65 5.74
N VAL A 80 5.26 9.80 6.09
CA VAL A 80 5.57 10.54 7.32
C VAL A 80 4.38 10.39 8.25
N GLN A 81 4.63 9.98 9.49
CA GLN A 81 3.62 9.91 10.53
C GLN A 81 3.79 11.10 11.47
N VAL A 82 2.71 11.85 11.67
CA VAL A 82 2.70 13.06 12.49
C VAL A 82 1.68 12.89 13.61
N ASP A 83 2.06 13.28 14.82
CA ASP A 83 1.15 13.35 15.96
C ASP A 83 0.06 14.39 15.69
N GLY A 84 -1.20 13.98 15.84
CA GLY A 84 -2.34 14.84 15.57
C GLY A 84 -2.39 16.07 16.49
N ALA A 85 -2.07 15.91 17.78
CA ALA A 85 -2.21 16.94 18.80
C ALA A 85 -0.99 17.85 18.93
N THR A 86 0.21 17.35 18.70
CA THR A 86 1.44 18.15 18.86
C THR A 86 2.09 18.59 17.55
N ALA A 87 1.58 18.09 16.41
CA ALA A 87 2.19 18.25 15.10
C ALA A 87 3.68 17.84 15.06
N THR A 88 4.09 16.91 15.92
CA THR A 88 5.46 16.38 15.94
C THR A 88 5.60 15.19 15.00
N VAL A 89 6.75 15.07 14.35
CA VAL A 89 7.04 13.94 13.47
C VAL A 89 7.37 12.71 14.31
N LEU A 90 6.54 11.67 14.19
CA LEU A 90 6.71 10.42 14.92
C LEU A 90 7.63 9.44 14.15
N ALA A 91 7.47 9.36 12.82
CA ALA A 91 8.29 8.49 12.00
C ALA A 91 8.33 8.89 10.53
N ILE A 92 9.43 8.58 9.84
CA ILE A 92 9.58 8.73 8.38
C ILE A 92 10.03 7.40 7.78
N ASN A 93 9.10 6.69 7.12
CA ASN A 93 9.30 5.32 6.66
C ASN A 93 9.12 5.18 5.14
N LEU A 94 9.78 4.18 4.56
CA LEU A 94 9.55 3.75 3.18
C LEU A 94 8.46 2.66 3.16
N ARG A 95 7.40 2.85 2.38
CA ARG A 95 6.30 1.88 2.23
C ARG A 95 6.59 0.90 1.12
N LYS A 96 7.32 -0.16 1.46
CA LYS A 96 7.60 -1.26 0.53
C LYS A 96 6.32 -1.95 0.03
N SER A 97 5.26 -1.94 0.83
CA SER A 97 3.93 -2.45 0.43
C SER A 97 3.45 -1.83 -0.88
N ASP A 98 3.66 -0.52 -1.04
CA ASP A 98 3.14 0.23 -2.18
C ASP A 98 3.95 -0.11 -3.44
N ILE A 99 5.27 -0.33 -3.31
CA ILE A 99 6.11 -0.85 -4.40
C ILE A 99 5.65 -2.25 -4.81
N ILE A 100 5.43 -3.15 -3.85
CA ILE A 100 4.96 -4.51 -4.14
C ILE A 100 3.57 -4.48 -4.79
N GLU A 101 2.70 -3.54 -4.39
CA GLU A 101 1.39 -3.33 -4.98
C GLU A 101 1.48 -2.93 -6.45
N GLN A 102 2.31 -1.93 -6.77
CA GLN A 102 2.52 -1.49 -8.17
C GLN A 102 3.15 -2.57 -9.05
N ILE A 103 3.99 -3.45 -8.47
CA ILE A 103 4.51 -4.63 -9.19
C ILE A 103 3.38 -5.67 -9.37
N HIS A 104 2.53 -5.85 -8.36
CA HIS A 104 1.48 -6.87 -8.35
C HIS A 104 0.39 -6.60 -9.39
N ASP A 105 -0.05 -5.35 -9.49
CA ASP A 105 -1.12 -4.94 -10.40
C ASP A 105 -0.61 -4.45 -11.76
N GLY A 106 0.72 -4.40 -11.94
CA GLY A 106 1.38 -3.98 -13.18
C GLY A 106 1.43 -2.46 -13.36
N SER A 107 0.97 -1.65 -12.40
CA SER A 107 0.98 -0.19 -12.52
C SER A 107 2.38 0.42 -12.49
N LEU A 108 3.41 -0.36 -12.13
CA LEU A 108 4.81 0.07 -12.28
C LEU A 108 5.14 0.40 -13.74
N ILE A 109 4.54 -0.32 -14.69
CA ILE A 109 4.73 -0.08 -16.13
C ILE A 109 3.97 1.17 -16.55
N ASP A 110 2.74 1.37 -16.07
CA ASP A 110 1.99 2.61 -16.29
C ASP A 110 2.78 3.84 -15.78
N LEU A 111 3.44 3.72 -14.62
CA LEU A 111 4.34 4.74 -14.07
C LEU A 111 5.57 4.97 -14.99
N ALA A 112 6.18 3.90 -15.48
CA ALA A 112 7.38 3.98 -16.34
C ALA A 112 7.11 4.62 -17.70
N ILE A 113 5.92 4.39 -18.27
CA ILE A 113 5.53 4.94 -19.59
C ILE A 113 4.67 6.21 -19.47
N ASN A 114 4.45 6.71 -18.26
CA ASN A 114 3.60 7.87 -17.93
C ASN A 114 2.18 7.77 -18.54
N SER A 115 1.62 6.56 -18.52
CA SER A 115 0.29 6.26 -19.04
C SER A 115 -0.76 6.70 -18.02
N ASN A 116 -1.43 7.82 -18.30
CA ASN A 116 -2.45 8.40 -17.41
C ASN A 116 -3.78 7.61 -17.37
N GLY A 117 -3.93 6.57 -18.21
CA GLY A 117 -5.23 5.91 -18.41
C GLY A 117 -5.45 4.63 -17.61
N GLY A 118 -4.42 4.06 -16.97
CA GLY A 118 -4.54 2.79 -16.22
C GLY A 118 -4.97 1.58 -17.06
N TRP A 119 -4.99 1.71 -18.40
CA TRP A 119 -5.42 0.67 -19.32
C TRP A 119 -4.49 -0.54 -19.31
N PHE A 120 -3.18 -0.32 -19.10
CA PHE A 120 -2.23 -1.42 -18.96
C PHE A 120 -2.52 -2.22 -17.69
N LYS A 121 -2.59 -1.56 -16.53
CA LYS A 121 -3.02 -2.19 -15.27
C LYS A 121 -4.31 -2.97 -15.43
N LEU A 122 -5.35 -2.38 -16.04
CA LEU A 122 -6.65 -3.05 -16.23
C LEU A 122 -6.53 -4.30 -17.10
N SER A 123 -5.85 -4.18 -18.25
CA SER A 123 -5.67 -5.30 -19.18
C SER A 123 -4.83 -6.42 -18.56
N TYR A 124 -3.73 -6.05 -17.89
CA TYR A 124 -2.84 -6.96 -17.20
C TYR A 124 -3.55 -7.74 -16.09
N THR A 125 -4.23 -7.03 -15.18
CA THR A 125 -4.96 -7.65 -14.07
C THR A 125 -6.11 -8.53 -14.56
N SER A 126 -6.82 -8.11 -15.60
CA SER A 126 -7.92 -8.90 -16.18
C SER A 126 -7.41 -10.19 -16.82
N LEU A 127 -6.35 -10.12 -17.64
CA LEU A 127 -5.77 -11.28 -18.31
C LEU A 127 -5.25 -12.30 -17.29
N LEU A 128 -4.51 -11.85 -16.27
CA LEU A 128 -3.99 -12.72 -15.22
C LEU A 128 -5.11 -13.31 -14.35
N GLY A 129 -6.13 -12.51 -14.02
CA GLY A 129 -7.28 -12.97 -13.23
C GLY A 129 -8.07 -14.08 -13.94
N VAL A 130 -8.40 -13.87 -15.23
CA VAL A 130 -9.09 -14.88 -16.04
C VAL A 130 -8.22 -16.12 -16.23
N GLY A 131 -6.93 -15.95 -16.53
CA GLY A 131 -6.00 -17.06 -16.66
C GLY A 131 -5.92 -17.90 -15.38
N LEU A 132 -5.79 -17.25 -14.21
CA LEU A 132 -5.76 -17.94 -12.92
C LEU A 132 -7.08 -18.67 -12.63
N LEU A 133 -8.22 -18.09 -12.98
CA LEU A 133 -9.53 -18.72 -12.81
C LEU A 133 -9.65 -19.98 -13.68
N ILE A 134 -9.28 -19.90 -14.96
CA ILE A 134 -9.29 -21.03 -15.88
C ILE A 134 -8.37 -22.14 -15.37
N LEU A 135 -7.14 -21.81 -14.95
CA LEU A 135 -6.19 -22.77 -14.40
C LEU A 135 -6.69 -23.42 -13.11
N SER A 136 -7.35 -22.64 -12.24
CA SER A 136 -7.89 -23.16 -10.98
C SER A 136 -9.05 -24.13 -11.22
N ILE A 137 -10.00 -23.78 -12.09
CA ILE A 137 -11.15 -24.63 -12.43
C ILE A 137 -10.68 -25.90 -13.15
N SER A 138 -9.83 -25.76 -14.17
CA SER A 138 -9.31 -26.89 -14.93
C SER A 138 -8.44 -27.80 -14.06
N GLY A 139 -7.59 -27.25 -13.21
CA GLY A 139 -6.78 -28.00 -12.24
C GLY A 139 -7.64 -28.80 -11.25
N PHE A 140 -8.68 -28.18 -10.68
CA PHE A 140 -9.61 -28.88 -9.79
C PHE A 140 -10.37 -30.00 -10.52
N TRP A 141 -10.82 -29.74 -11.75
CA TRP A 141 -11.48 -30.74 -12.59
C TRP A 141 -10.58 -31.95 -12.86
N LEU A 142 -9.34 -31.72 -13.28
CA LEU A 142 -8.36 -32.78 -13.54
C LEU A 142 -8.02 -33.59 -12.27
N TRP A 143 -8.02 -32.96 -11.10
CA TRP A 143 -7.81 -33.65 -9.82
C TRP A 143 -9.03 -34.48 -9.37
N TYR A 144 -10.25 -33.97 -9.55
CA TYR A 144 -11.48 -34.61 -9.08
C TYR A 144 -11.99 -35.71 -10.02
N ASN A 145 -11.92 -35.49 -11.34
CA ASN A 145 -12.44 -36.42 -12.35
C ASN A 145 -11.94 -37.87 -12.23
N PRO A 146 -10.63 -38.16 -12.07
CA PRO A 146 -10.16 -39.54 -11.93
C PRO A 146 -10.65 -40.21 -10.65
N LYS A 147 -10.86 -39.46 -9.55
CA LYS A 147 -11.46 -40.00 -8.32
C LYS A 147 -12.92 -40.39 -8.53
N ARG A 148 -13.67 -39.61 -9.31
CA ARG A 148 -15.05 -39.94 -9.71
C ARG A 148 -15.09 -41.23 -10.53
N ILE A 149 -14.24 -41.35 -11.55
CA ILE A 149 -14.18 -42.53 -12.43
C ILE A 149 -13.85 -43.81 -11.64
N ARG A 150 -12.91 -43.74 -10.69
CA ARG A 150 -12.55 -44.89 -9.83
C ARG A 150 -13.67 -45.37 -8.91
N LYS A 151 -14.60 -44.48 -8.51
CA LYS A 151 -15.77 -44.86 -7.68
C LYS A 151 -16.93 -45.45 -8.50
N MET A 152 -16.90 -45.28 -9.81
CA MET A 152 -17.90 -45.83 -10.73
C MET A 152 -17.50 -47.22 -11.28
N LYS A 153 -16.27 -47.67 -11.01
CA LYS A 153 -15.81 -49.04 -11.20
C LYS A 153 -16.00 -49.80 -9.90
#